data_AF-A0A068UQ24-F1
#
_entry.id   AF-A0A068UQ24-F1
#
_cell.length_a   1.000
_cell.length_b   1.000
_cell.length_c   1.000
_cell.angle_alpha   90.00
_cell.angle_beta   90.00
_cell.angle_gamma   90.00
#
_symmetry.space_group_name_H-M   'P 1'
#
loop_
_entity.id
_entity.type
_entity.pdbx_description
1 polymer ?
#
loop_
_entity_poly.entity_id
_entity_poly.type
_entity_poly.pdbx_seq_one_letter_code
_entity_poly.pdbx_strand_id
1 'polypeptide(L)' 'MENNHQSQPLQPTKASRFKRVCVFCGSSPGKNPSYQLAAIHLANQLVERNIDLVYGGGSIGLMGLVSQAVFNGGRHVLG' A
#
# COMPACT_ATOMS: atom_id res chain seq x y z
N MET A 1 -38.69 -19.02 -9.91
CA MET A 1 -37.36 -19.58 -9.62
C MET A 1 -36.45 -18.41 -9.29
N GLU A 2 -36.52 -17.94 -8.05
CA GLU A 2 -35.72 -16.82 -7.54
C GLU A 2 -34.26 -17.26 -7.42
N ASN A 3 -33.39 -16.68 -8.25
CA ASN A 3 -31.94 -16.87 -8.13
C ASN A 3 -31.44 -16.01 -6.97
N ASN A 4 -31.24 -16.68 -5.84
CA ASN A 4 -30.74 -16.10 -4.60
C ASN A 4 -29.27 -15.69 -4.78
N HIS A 5 -29.05 -14.41 -5.07
CA HIS A 5 -27.73 -13.81 -5.14
C HIS A 5 -27.18 -13.72 -3.71
N GLN A 6 -26.50 -14.78 -3.28
CA GLN A 6 -25.94 -14.90 -1.95
C GLN A 6 -24.73 -13.96 -1.84
N SER A 7 -25.00 -12.75 -1.37
CA SER A 7 -24.00 -11.75 -0.98
C SER A 7 -23.06 -12.38 0.05
N GLN A 8 -21.82 -12.62 -0.35
CA GLN A 8 -20.76 -12.99 0.60
C GLN A 8 -20.62 -11.85 1.61
N PRO A 9 -20.60 -12.14 2.93
CA PRO A 9 -20.35 -11.11 3.92
C PRO A 9 -18.96 -10.51 3.69
N LEU A 10 -18.89 -9.17 3.62
CA LEU A 10 -17.65 -8.40 3.61
C LEU A 10 -16.76 -8.89 4.76
N GLN A 11 -15.67 -9.59 4.44
CA GLN A 11 -14.74 -10.08 5.46
C GLN A 11 -14.21 -8.89 6.26
N PRO A 12 -14.23 -8.91 7.61
CA PRO A 12 -13.64 -7.85 8.40
C PRO A 12 -12.18 -7.71 7.98
N THR A 13 -11.75 -6.50 7.60
CA THR A 13 -10.34 -6.23 7.27
C THR A 13 -9.50 -6.71 8.43
N LYS A 14 -8.73 -7.79 8.21
CA LYS A 14 -7.99 -8.45 9.28
C LYS A 14 -7.00 -7.43 9.86
N ALA A 15 -7.30 -6.94 11.06
CA ALA A 15 -6.48 -5.95 11.73
C ALA A 15 -5.02 -6.44 11.77
N SER A 16 -4.10 -5.61 11.26
CA SER A 16 -2.69 -5.96 11.23
C SER A 16 -2.10 -5.87 12.63
N ARG A 17 -1.17 -6.77 12.97
CA ARG A 17 -0.37 -6.68 14.19
C ARG A 17 0.67 -5.54 14.14
N PHE A 18 0.92 -4.99 12.96
CA PHE A 18 1.91 -3.94 12.73
C PHE A 18 1.24 -2.58 12.69
N LYS A 19 1.82 -1.61 13.41
CA LYS A 19 1.40 -0.20 13.33
C LYS A 19 2.17 0.58 12.25
N ARG A 20 3.39 0.14 11.93
CA ARG A 20 4.30 0.82 11.02
C ARG A 20 5.26 -0.18 10.37
N VAL A 21 5.58 0.03 9.10
CA VAL A 21 6.52 -0.81 8.33
C VAL A 21 7.54 0.08 7.63
N CYS A 22 8.81 -0.31 7.71
CA CYS A 22 9.88 0.31 6.93
C CYS A 22 10.01 -0.38 5.57
N VAL A 23 9.98 0.39 4.48
CA VAL A 23 10.11 -0.11 3.11
C VAL A 23 11.40 0.39 2.49
N PHE A 24 12.31 -0.54 2.19
CA PHE A 24 13.52 -0.26 1.43
C PHE A 24 13.25 -0.37 -0.07
N CYS A 25 13.35 0.75 -0.78
CA CYS A 25 13.21 0.81 -2.23
C CYS A 25 14.04 1.95 -2.82
N GLY A 26 14.33 1.89 -4.11
CA GLY A 26 15.18 2.85 -4.80
C GLY A 26 14.46 4.11 -5.26
N SER A 27 15.24 5.16 -5.53
CA SER A 27 14.79 6.42 -6.16
C SER A 27 14.58 6.29 -7.67
N SER A 28 14.92 5.14 -8.25
CA SER A 28 14.63 4.82 -9.65
C SER A 28 13.33 4.02 -9.77
N PRO A 29 12.53 4.22 -10.83
CA PRO A 29 11.30 3.45 -11.07
C PRO A 29 11.56 1.98 -11.46
N GLY A 30 12.79 1.66 -11.86
CA GLY A 30 13.14 0.38 -12.47
C GLY A 30 12.77 0.31 -13.95
N LYS A 31 13.27 -0.71 -14.65
CA LYS A 31 13.06 -0.89 -16.11
C LYS A 31 11.76 -1.61 -16.44
N ASN A 32 11.25 -2.43 -15.51
CA ASN A 32 10.01 -3.18 -15.70
C ASN A 32 8.85 -2.46 -14.98
N PRO A 33 7.74 -2.17 -15.68
CA PRO A 33 6.57 -1.55 -15.05
C PRO A 33 6.00 -2.36 -13.87
N SER A 34 6.27 -3.66 -13.79
CA SER A 34 5.86 -4.51 -12.67
C SER A 34 6.38 -4.00 -11.32
N TYR A 35 7.52 -3.32 -11.26
CA TYR A 35 8.06 -2.77 -10.01
C TYR A 35 7.23 -1.61 -9.49
N GLN A 36 6.79 -0.73 -10.39
CA GLN A 36 5.94 0.41 -10.06
C GLN A 36 4.57 -0.08 -9.59
N LEU A 37 3.99 -1.05 -10.29
CA LEU A 37 2.73 -1.69 -9.91
C LEU A 37 2.84 -2.37 -8.55
N ALA A 38 3.95 -3.08 -8.29
CA ALA A 38 4.20 -3.72 -6.99
C ALA A 38 4.33 -2.69 -5.85
N ALA A 39 4.99 -1.55 -6.08
CA ALA A 39 5.09 -0.48 -5.08
C ALA A 39 3.70 0.08 -4.72
N ILE A 40 2.86 0.36 -5.72
CA ILE A 40 1.50 0.85 -5.51
C ILE A 40 0.65 -0.22 -4.80
N HIS A 41 0.75 -1.47 -5.21
CA HIS A 41 0.01 -2.57 -4.58
C HIS A 41 0.40 -2.74 -3.10
N LEU A 42 1.70 -2.68 -2.80
CA LEU A 42 2.20 -2.72 -1.42
C LEU A 42 1.61 -1.56 -0.60
N ALA A 43 1.67 -0.33 -1.11
CA ALA A 43 1.12 0.83 -0.44
C ALA A 43 -0.37 0.67 -0.11
N ASN A 44 -1.17 0.19 -1.06
CA ASN A 44 -2.59 -0.09 -0.84
C ASN A 44 -2.81 -1.12 0.27
N GLN A 45 -2.00 -2.18 0.31
CA GLN A 45 -2.09 -3.18 1.38
C GLN A 45 -1.74 -2.61 2.76
N LEU A 46 -0.84 -1.62 2.85
CA LEU A 46 -0.55 -0.89 4.09
C LEU A 46 -1.75 -0.03 4.52
N VAL A 47 -2.34 0.70 3.58
CA VAL A 47 -3.51 1.57 3.81
C VAL A 47 -4.71 0.76 4.31
N GLU A 48 -5.08 -0.31 3.59
CA GLU A 48 -6.19 -1.21 3.96
C GLU A 48 -6.06 -1.78 5.37
N ARG A 49 -4.82 -1.94 5.84
CA ARG A 49 -4.48 -2.52 7.14
C ARG A 49 -4.20 -1.48 8.22
N ASN A 50 -4.40 -0.19 7.93
CA ASN A 50 -4.10 0.92 8.84
C ASN A 50 -2.64 0.94 9.34
N ILE A 51 -1.70 0.68 8.44
CA ILE A 51 -0.26 0.65 8.73
C ILE A 51 0.38 1.94 8.22
N ASP A 52 1.22 2.56 9.05
CA ASP A 52 2.06 3.71 8.66
C ASP A 52 3.31 3.27 7.90
N LEU A 53 3.87 4.17 7.11
CA LEU A 53 5.08 3.94 6.34
C LEU A 53 6.29 4.63 6.97
N VAL A 54 7.42 3.92 7.01
CA VAL A 54 8.77 4.49 7.07
C VAL A 54 9.50 4.16 5.79
N TYR A 55 10.27 5.08 5.25
CA TYR A 55 11.11 4.84 4.07
C TYR A 55 12.30 5.81 4.08
N GLY A 56 13.09 5.86 3.00
CA GLY A 56 14.31 6.66 2.92
C GLY A 56 14.17 8.12 2.45
N GLY A 57 12.95 8.68 2.42
CA GLY A 57 12.74 10.12 2.17
C GLY A 57 12.77 10.59 0.71
N GLY A 58 12.99 9.69 -0.26
CA GLY A 58 13.03 10.05 -1.68
C GLY A 58 11.67 10.39 -2.29
N SER A 59 11.56 11.49 -3.03
CA SER A 59 10.30 11.90 -3.70
C SER A 59 10.08 11.31 -5.10
N ILE A 60 11.02 10.50 -5.61
CA ILE A 60 11.00 9.97 -6.98
C ILE A 60 11.12 8.44 -7.03
N GLY A 61 10.83 7.85 -8.19
CA GLY A 61 10.94 6.42 -8.42
C GLY A 61 9.99 5.60 -7.54
N LEU A 62 10.43 4.42 -7.11
CA LEU A 62 9.60 3.55 -6.26
C LEU A 62 9.30 4.17 -4.90
N MET A 63 10.27 4.90 -4.32
CA MET A 63 10.08 5.62 -3.07
C MET A 63 8.94 6.63 -3.14
N GLY A 64 8.94 7.47 -4.17
CA GLY A 64 7.86 8.45 -4.41
C GLY A 64 6.50 7.79 -4.63
N LEU A 65 6.46 6.67 -5.37
CA LEU A 65 5.21 5.93 -5.60
C LEU A 65 4.64 5.36 -4.29
N VAL A 66 5.47 4.73 -3.47
CA VAL A 66 5.04 4.13 -2.20
C VAL A 66 4.60 5.20 -1.21
N SER A 67 5.38 6.29 -1.07
CA SER A 67 5.10 7.35 -0.11
C SER A 67 3.84 8.12 -0.47
N GLN A 68 3.68 8.48 -1.75
CA GLN A 68 2.50 9.19 -2.23
C GLN A 68 1.24 8.35 -2.08
N ALA A 69 1.29 7.05 -2.43
CA ALA A 69 0.13 6.18 -2.33
C ALA A 69 -0.31 5.97 -0.86
N VAL A 70 0.64 5.78 0.06
CA VAL A 70 0.34 5.66 1.50
C VAL A 70 -0.23 6.97 2.06
N PHE A 71 0.38 8.11 1.70
CA PHE A 71 -0.09 9.43 2.14
C PHE A 71 -1.51 9.74 1.63
N ASN A 72 -1.77 9.47 0.35
CA ASN A 72 -3.10 9.64 -0.25
C ASN A 72 -4.15 8.73 0.40
N GLY A 73 -3.74 7.56 0.89
CA GLY A 73 -4.58 6.66 1.68
C GLY A 73 -4.81 7.10 3.12
N GLY A 74 -4.35 8.29 3.53
CA GLY A 74 -4.58 8.84 4.87
C GLY A 74 -3.74 8.22 5.98
N ARG A 75 -2.66 7.51 5.61
CA ARG A 75 -1.71 6.94 6.58
C ARG A 75 -0.53 7.87 6.78
N HIS A 76 0.12 7.77 7.94
CA HIS A 76 1.28 8.59 8.24
C HIS A 76 2.52 8.06 7.49
N VAL A 77 3.35 8.98 6.99
CA VAL A 77 4.57 8.69 6.23
C VAL A 77 5.73 9.41 6.90
N LEU A 78 6.77 8.66 7.25
CA LEU A 78 8.06 9.16 7.72
C LEU A 78 9.15 8.80 6.72
N GLY A 79 9.83 9.79 6.17
CA GLY A 79 10.91 9.64 5.19
C GLY A 79 12.21 10.22 5.68
#